data_AF-A0A3M0L1R1-F1
#
_entry.id   AF-A0A3M0L1R1-F1
#
_cell.length_a   1.000
_cell.length_b   1.000
_cell.length_c   1.000
_cell.angle_alpha   90.00
_cell.angle_beta   90.00
_cell.angle_gamma   90.00
#
_symmetry.space_group_name_H-M   'P 1'
#
loop_
_entity.id
_entity.type
_entity.pdbx_description
1 polymer ?
#
loop_
_entity_poly.entity_id
_entity_poly.type
_entity_poly.pdbx_seq_one_letter_code
_entity_poly.pdbx_strand_id
1 'polypeptide(L)'
;MHIPKSSQIVSPLCLVTRKKNDFQWDPEQQQAFAQIKQEIAHAAALGPVRTGPEMMKVLYSAAGNNGLSWSLWQKGRANEEHHNNEQVDKDAKVKVSQVDLDWQHKVEVFLARWAYDASGHQGRDATYRWGCDRGMDLTMDNISQFIHNCETCTAIKQAKWVKPLWYGGRWLKYR
;
A
#
# COMPACT_ATOMS: atom_id res chain seq x y z
N MET A 1 -14.51 -12.38 26.41
CA MET A 1 -13.61 -13.51 26.73
C MET A 1 -12.18 -13.02 26.58
N HIS A 2 -11.35 -13.17 27.62
CA HIS A 2 -9.96 -12.73 27.61
C HIS A 2 -9.07 -13.90 28.04
N ILE A 3 -8.10 -14.26 27.20
CA ILE A 3 -7.12 -15.31 27.49
C ILE A 3 -5.76 -14.62 27.74
N PRO A 4 -5.23 -14.67 28.96
CA PRO A 4 -3.94 -14.06 29.26
C PRO A 4 -2.82 -14.77 28.46
N LYS A 5 -1.83 -13.99 27.99
CA LYS A 5 -0.66 -14.49 27.25
C LYS A 5 -1.01 -15.30 25.99
N SER A 6 -2.15 -15.03 25.36
CA SER A 6 -2.60 -15.73 24.15
C SER A 6 -1.55 -15.74 23.04
N SER A 7 -0.83 -14.64 22.82
CA SER A 7 0.23 -14.53 21.82
C SER A 7 1.39 -15.52 22.03
N GLN A 8 1.74 -15.80 23.29
CA GLN A 8 2.78 -16.77 23.63
C GLN A 8 2.29 -18.20 23.39
N ILE A 9 1.03 -18.49 23.75
CA ILE A 9 0.43 -19.82 23.62
C ILE A 9 0.20 -20.18 22.15
N VAL A 10 -0.20 -19.23 21.29
CA VAL A 10 -0.43 -19.49 19.86
C VAL A 10 0.84 -19.47 19.03
N SER A 11 1.96 -18.98 19.56
CA SER A 11 3.20 -18.82 18.79
C SER A 11 3.65 -20.11 18.09
N PRO A 12 3.67 -21.30 18.75
CA PRO A 12 4.00 -22.56 18.09
C PRO A 12 3.02 -22.93 16.96
N LEU A 13 1.73 -22.60 17.10
CA LEU A 13 0.69 -22.87 16.10
C LEU A 13 0.81 -21.91 14.88
N CYS A 14 1.27 -20.69 15.10
CA CYS A 14 1.56 -19.74 14.03
C CYS A 14 2.72 -20.20 13.14
N LEU A 15 3.65 -21.00 13.65
CA LEU A 15 4.78 -21.51 12.86
C LEU A 15 4.35 -22.55 11.83
N VAL A 16 3.36 -23.39 12.15
CA VAL A 16 2.86 -24.46 11.25
C VAL A 16 1.90 -23.96 10.17
N THR A 17 1.35 -22.75 10.32
CA THR A 17 0.42 -22.14 9.35
C THR A 17 1.12 -21.17 8.37
N ARG A 18 2.45 -20.97 8.51
CA ARG A 18 3.24 -20.13 7.61
C ARG A 18 3.49 -20.85 6.27
N LYS A 19 3.11 -20.18 5.17
CA LYS A 19 3.19 -20.67 3.78
C LYS A 19 4.55 -21.25 3.33
N LYS A 20 5.66 -20.88 3.99
CA LYS A 20 7.02 -21.32 3.63
C LYS A 20 7.51 -22.56 4.39
N ASN A 21 6.72 -23.08 5.33
CA ASN A 21 7.13 -24.20 6.16
C ASN A 21 6.39 -25.47 5.73
N ASP A 22 7.09 -26.61 5.74
CA ASP A 22 6.44 -27.91 5.67
C ASP A 22 5.62 -28.14 6.94
N PHE A 23 4.44 -28.76 6.79
CA PHE A 23 3.57 -29.03 7.93
C PHE A 23 4.17 -30.16 8.78
N GLN A 24 4.70 -29.79 9.95
CA GLN A 24 5.20 -30.71 10.97
C GLN A 24 4.45 -30.46 12.28
N TRP A 25 3.97 -31.55 12.90
CA TRP A 25 3.16 -31.50 14.10
C TRP A 25 3.89 -32.16 15.27
N ASP A 26 4.70 -31.38 15.96
CA ASP A 26 5.55 -31.86 17.05
C ASP A 26 4.84 -31.76 18.41
N PRO A 27 5.42 -32.34 19.48
CA PRO A 27 4.84 -32.27 20.82
C PRO A 27 4.60 -30.84 21.32
N GLU A 28 5.41 -29.87 20.88
CA GLU A 28 5.28 -28.45 21.26
C GLU A 28 3.97 -27.84 20.74
N GLN A 29 3.61 -28.10 19.48
CA GLN A 29 2.37 -27.65 18.87
C GLN A 29 1.17 -28.36 19.49
N GLN A 30 1.29 -29.67 19.76
CA GLN A 30 0.24 -30.42 20.45
C GLN A 30 -0.02 -29.88 21.86
N GLN A 31 1.05 -29.55 22.60
CA GLN A 31 0.96 -28.95 23.93
C GLN A 31 0.32 -27.56 23.87
N ALA A 32 0.75 -26.70 22.93
CA ALA A 32 0.16 -25.39 22.71
C ALA A 32 -1.34 -25.48 22.37
N PHE A 33 -1.73 -26.45 21.55
CA PHE A 33 -3.13 -26.68 21.18
C PHE A 33 -3.98 -27.18 22.35
N ALA A 34 -3.44 -28.08 23.18
CA ALA A 34 -4.13 -28.53 24.39
C ALA A 34 -4.28 -27.37 25.39
N GLN A 35 -3.23 -26.56 25.56
CA GLN A 35 -3.23 -25.42 26.45
C GLN A 35 -4.26 -24.38 26.04
N ILE A 36 -4.37 -24.02 24.76
CA ILE A 36 -5.38 -23.05 24.32
C ILE A 36 -6.80 -23.58 24.49
N LYS A 37 -7.05 -24.88 24.28
CA LYS A 37 -8.37 -25.48 24.58
C LYS A 37 -8.72 -25.36 26.05
N GLN A 38 -7.77 -25.61 26.94
CA GLN A 38 -7.97 -25.49 28.38
C GLN A 38 -8.21 -24.04 28.81
N GLU A 39 -7.41 -23.10 28.29
CA GLU A 39 -7.58 -21.67 28.54
C GLU A 39 -8.93 -21.16 28.02
N ILE A 40 -9.36 -21.65 26.84
CA ILE A 40 -10.69 -21.36 26.31
C ILE A 40 -11.76 -21.88 27.26
N ALA A 41 -11.66 -23.13 27.73
CA ALA A 41 -12.64 -23.71 28.65
C ALA A 41 -12.70 -22.95 29.98
N HIS A 42 -11.55 -22.52 30.51
CA HIS A 42 -11.47 -21.74 31.75
C HIS A 42 -12.01 -20.31 31.58
N ALA A 43 -11.67 -19.64 30.47
CA ALA A 43 -12.14 -18.28 30.15
C ALA A 43 -13.59 -18.25 29.64
N ALA A 44 -14.14 -19.38 29.20
CA ALA A 44 -15.53 -19.55 28.81
C ALA A 44 -16.49 -19.59 30.00
N ALA A 45 -15.99 -19.51 31.24
CA ALA A 45 -16.81 -19.20 32.41
C ALA A 45 -17.55 -17.88 32.15
N LEU A 46 -18.82 -17.99 31.76
CA LEU A 46 -19.65 -16.86 31.36
C LEU A 46 -19.88 -15.97 32.58
N GLY A 47 -19.51 -14.70 32.45
CA GLY A 47 -19.95 -13.68 33.41
C GLY A 47 -21.47 -13.52 33.37
N PRO A 48 -22.09 -12.99 34.45
CA PRO A 48 -23.53 -12.76 34.49
C PRO A 48 -23.98 -11.89 33.33
N VAL A 49 -25.09 -12.27 32.68
CA VAL A 49 -25.68 -11.54 31.56
C VAL A 49 -26.08 -10.16 32.03
N ARG A 50 -25.29 -9.14 31.67
CA ARG A 50 -25.62 -7.75 31.96
C ARG A 50 -26.78 -7.29 31.09
N THR A 51 -27.76 -6.63 31.70
CA THR A 51 -28.95 -6.11 31.02
C THR A 51 -29.02 -4.62 31.29
N GLY A 52 -28.94 -3.79 30.25
CA GLY A 52 -28.97 -2.33 30.37
C GLY A 52 -28.90 -1.68 28.99
N PRO A 53 -29.33 -0.42 28.85
CA PRO A 53 -29.37 0.30 27.57
C PRO A 53 -27.97 0.48 26.93
N GLU A 54 -26.91 0.32 27.71
CA GLU A 54 -25.51 0.37 27.27
C GLU A 54 -24.91 -1.00 26.91
N MET A 55 -25.65 -2.10 27.06
CA MET A 55 -25.16 -3.45 26.77
C MET A 55 -25.90 -4.05 25.58
N MET A 56 -25.17 -4.27 24.50
CA MET A 56 -25.69 -4.90 23.29
C MET A 56 -25.38 -6.40 23.30
N LYS A 57 -26.39 -7.21 22.98
CA LYS A 57 -26.23 -8.66 22.78
C LYS A 57 -26.04 -8.94 21.29
N VAL A 58 -25.00 -9.68 20.95
CA VAL A 58 -24.65 -10.05 19.57
C VAL A 58 -24.69 -11.56 19.45
N LEU A 59 -25.48 -12.09 18.52
CA LEU A 59 -25.58 -13.51 18.25
C LEU A 59 -24.86 -13.82 16.94
N TYR A 60 -23.88 -14.71 16.97
CA TYR A 60 -23.27 -15.30 15.78
C TYR A 60 -23.80 -16.71 15.60
N SER A 61 -24.26 -17.04 14.40
CA SER A 61 -24.66 -18.39 14.01
C SER A 61 -23.87 -18.84 12.79
N ALA A 62 -23.54 -20.12 12.75
CA ALA A 62 -22.87 -20.77 11.64
C ALA A 62 -23.52 -22.14 11.42
N ALA A 63 -23.80 -22.48 10.18
CA ALA A 63 -24.26 -23.80 9.78
C ALA A 63 -23.16 -24.48 8.98
N GLY A 64 -22.83 -25.72 9.32
CA GLY A 64 -21.90 -26.55 8.57
C GLY A 64 -22.41 -27.97 8.42
N ASN A 65 -21.63 -28.83 7.77
CA ASN A 65 -22.00 -30.24 7.54
C ASN A 65 -22.26 -31.02 8.84
N ASN A 66 -21.74 -30.52 9.97
CA ASN A 66 -21.89 -31.11 11.30
C ASN A 66 -23.01 -30.45 12.13
N GLY A 67 -23.87 -29.65 11.51
CA GLY A 67 -25.02 -29.01 12.17
C GLY A 67 -24.87 -27.51 12.41
N LEU A 68 -25.76 -26.98 13.26
CA LEU A 68 -25.83 -25.56 13.62
C LEU A 68 -24.99 -25.28 14.86
N SER A 69 -24.14 -24.26 14.77
CA SER A 69 -23.36 -23.71 15.87
C SER A 69 -23.74 -22.25 16.09
N TRP A 70 -23.75 -21.79 17.34
CA TRP A 70 -24.04 -20.40 17.67
C TRP A 70 -23.24 -19.94 18.89
N SER A 71 -22.93 -18.65 18.96
CA SER A 71 -22.29 -18.02 20.12
C SER A 71 -22.93 -16.66 20.43
N LEU A 72 -23.23 -16.44 21.71
CA LEU A 72 -23.83 -15.21 22.22
C LEU A 72 -22.78 -14.36 22.93
N TRP A 73 -22.63 -13.11 22.50
CA TRP A 73 -21.66 -12.16 23.01
C TRP A 73 -22.34 -10.93 23.60
N GLN A 74 -21.70 -10.34 24.61
CA GLN A 74 -22.10 -9.04 25.16
C GLN A 74 -21.03 -8.00 24.81
N LYS A 75 -21.47 -6.85 24.28
CA LYS A 75 -20.60 -5.72 23.95
C LYS A 75 -21.16 -4.46 24.59
N GLY A 76 -20.31 -3.75 25.35
CA GLY A 76 -20.67 -2.41 25.84
C GLY A 76 -20.79 -1.43 24.67
N ARG A 77 -21.76 -0.52 24.72
CA ARG A 77 -21.83 0.64 23.82
C ARG A 77 -20.70 1.58 24.20
N ALA A 78 -19.55 1.41 23.57
CA ALA A 78 -18.45 2.35 23.68
C ALA A 78 -18.71 3.51 22.71
N ASN A 79 -19.40 4.55 23.18
CA ASN A 79 -19.52 5.81 22.43
C ASN A 79 -18.12 6.42 22.17
N GLU A 80 -17.14 6.19 23.07
CA GLU A 80 -15.75 6.65 22.94
C GLU A 80 -14.89 5.81 21.99
N GLU A 81 -14.99 4.48 22.00
CA GLU A 81 -14.22 3.64 21.06
C GLU A 81 -14.69 3.82 19.62
N HIS A 82 -15.99 4.08 19.40
CA HIS A 82 -16.50 4.37 18.06
C HIS A 82 -15.91 5.67 17.52
N HIS A 83 -15.85 6.73 18.31
CA HIS A 83 -15.26 7.99 17.89
C HIS A 83 -13.74 7.89 17.66
N ASN A 84 -13.01 7.14 18.50
CA ASN A 84 -11.58 6.91 18.29
C ASN A 84 -11.32 6.08 17.02
N ASN A 85 -12.03 4.97 16.83
CA ASN A 85 -11.88 4.14 15.64
C ASN A 85 -12.28 4.86 14.36
N GLU A 86 -13.32 5.69 14.40
CA GLU A 86 -13.72 6.53 13.27
C GLU A 86 -12.69 7.61 12.97
N GLN A 87 -12.05 8.18 14.00
CA GLN A 87 -10.94 9.13 13.83
C GLN A 87 -9.70 8.47 13.25
N VAL A 88 -9.35 7.27 13.73
CA VAL A 88 -8.23 6.47 13.21
C VAL A 88 -8.49 6.03 11.78
N ASP A 89 -9.73 5.64 11.44
CA ASP A 89 -10.11 5.27 10.08
C ASP A 89 -10.05 6.48 9.12
N LYS A 90 -10.54 7.64 9.56
CA LYS A 90 -10.41 8.91 8.80
C LYS A 90 -8.95 9.28 8.58
N ASP A 91 -8.12 9.23 9.61
CA ASP A 91 -6.69 9.53 9.52
C ASP A 91 -5.95 8.52 8.62
N ALA A 92 -6.24 7.23 8.75
CA ALA A 92 -5.69 6.19 7.88
C ALA A 92 -6.09 6.41 6.42
N LYS A 93 -7.36 6.73 6.16
CA LYS A 93 -7.86 7.00 4.80
C LYS A 93 -7.22 8.24 4.18
N VAL A 94 -7.01 9.30 4.96
CA VAL A 94 -6.28 10.50 4.52
C VAL A 94 -4.83 10.17 4.20
N LYS A 95 -4.13 9.43 5.07
CA LYS A 95 -2.74 9.02 4.87
C LYS A 95 -2.58 8.12 3.64
N VAL A 96 -3.48 7.15 3.44
CA VAL A 96 -3.48 6.29 2.25
C VAL A 96 -3.71 7.12 0.99
N SER A 97 -4.68 8.04 1.01
CA SER A 97 -4.91 8.93 -0.14
C SER A 97 -3.71 9.82 -0.44
N GLN A 98 -3.00 10.30 0.59
CA GLN A 98 -1.78 11.09 0.43
C GLN A 98 -0.61 10.27 -0.16
N VAL A 99 -0.45 9.02 0.26
CA VAL A 99 0.57 8.11 -0.29
C VAL A 99 0.25 7.72 -1.73
N ASP A 100 -1.02 7.49 -2.05
CA ASP A 100 -1.47 7.21 -3.42
C ASP A 100 -1.24 8.41 -4.34
N LEU A 101 -1.55 9.63 -3.87
CA LEU A 101 -1.30 10.87 -4.62
C LEU A 101 0.21 11.11 -4.84
N ASP A 102 1.05 10.88 -3.83
CA ASP A 102 2.52 10.99 -3.97
C ASP A 102 3.07 9.94 -4.95
N TRP A 103 2.56 8.71 -4.89
CA TRP A 103 2.92 7.65 -5.82
C TRP A 103 2.51 7.98 -7.26
N GLN A 104 1.26 8.43 -7.46
CA GLN A 104 0.76 8.86 -8.77
C GLN A 104 1.60 9.99 -9.34
N HIS A 105 1.88 11.02 -8.53
CA HIS A 105 2.73 12.13 -8.96
C HIS A 105 4.13 11.67 -9.38
N LYS A 106 4.75 10.75 -8.62
CA LYS A 106 6.06 10.17 -8.97
C LYS A 106 6.03 9.38 -10.29
N VAL A 107 4.96 8.62 -10.53
CA VAL A 107 4.78 7.86 -11.78
C VAL A 107 4.61 8.80 -12.97
N GLU A 108 3.78 9.84 -12.84
CA GLU A 108 3.61 10.84 -13.91
C GLU A 108 4.90 11.58 -14.24
N VAL A 109 5.64 11.99 -13.21
CA VAL A 109 6.95 12.65 -13.34
C VAL A 109 7.95 11.75 -14.05
N PHE A 110 7.99 10.47 -13.69
CA PHE A 110 8.85 9.48 -14.36
C PHE A 110 8.47 9.27 -15.83
N LEU A 111 7.17 9.12 -16.12
CA LEU A 111 6.67 8.91 -17.48
C LEU A 111 6.91 10.14 -18.37
N ALA A 112 6.69 11.35 -17.85
CA ALA A 112 6.98 12.59 -18.56
C ALA A 112 8.47 12.71 -18.91
N ARG A 113 9.36 12.34 -17.99
CA ARG A 113 10.81 12.33 -18.24
C ARG A 113 11.20 11.30 -19.30
N TRP A 114 10.69 10.08 -19.19
CA TRP A 114 11.00 9.01 -20.13
C TRP A 114 10.50 9.34 -21.54
N ALA A 115 9.27 9.83 -21.68
CA ALA A 115 8.73 10.28 -22.95
C ALA A 115 9.58 11.39 -23.57
N TYR A 116 10.06 12.33 -22.76
CA TYR A 116 10.91 13.42 -23.22
C TYR A 116 12.26 12.92 -23.77
N ASP A 117 12.93 12.02 -23.05
CA ASP A 117 14.19 11.43 -23.48
C ASP A 117 13.98 10.55 -24.74
N ALA A 118 12.89 9.78 -24.80
CA ALA A 118 12.54 8.95 -25.95
C ALA A 118 12.13 9.76 -27.21
N SER A 119 11.60 10.98 -27.02
CA SER A 119 11.31 11.91 -28.12
C SER A 119 12.57 12.56 -28.71
N GLY A 120 13.74 12.35 -28.10
CA GLY A 120 15.01 12.93 -28.55
C GLY A 120 15.13 14.42 -28.28
N HIS A 121 14.60 14.90 -27.15
CA HIS A 121 14.68 16.31 -26.74
C HIS A 121 14.08 17.31 -27.76
N GLN A 122 13.09 16.89 -28.55
CA GLN A 122 12.45 17.72 -29.58
C GLN A 122 11.49 18.79 -29.05
N GLY A 123 11.37 18.91 -27.72
CA GLY A 123 10.55 19.90 -27.05
C GLY A 123 9.17 19.38 -26.64
N ARG A 124 8.35 20.29 -26.10
CA ARG A 124 7.11 19.99 -25.38
C ARG A 124 6.08 19.30 -26.26
N ASP A 125 5.80 19.89 -27.42
CA ASP A 125 4.76 19.40 -28.31
C ASP A 125 5.12 18.06 -28.95
N ALA A 126 6.41 17.82 -29.20
CA ALA A 126 6.89 16.53 -29.70
C ALA A 126 6.75 15.42 -28.64
N THR A 127 7.05 15.75 -27.38
CA THR A 127 6.93 14.82 -26.24
C THR A 127 5.47 14.46 -25.95
N TYR A 128 4.58 15.45 -25.97
CA TYR A 128 3.14 15.23 -25.78
C TYR A 128 2.57 14.35 -26.88
N ARG A 129 2.86 14.65 -28.16
CA ARG A 129 2.43 13.80 -29.28
C ARG A 129 2.97 12.37 -29.18
N TRP A 130 4.25 12.20 -28.84
CA TRP A 130 4.86 10.88 -28.68
C TRP A 130 4.17 10.02 -27.61
N GLY A 131 3.75 10.64 -26.50
CA GLY A 131 2.99 10.00 -25.44
C GLY A 131 1.56 9.66 -25.86
N CYS A 132 0.84 10.60 -26.50
CA CYS A 132 -0.51 10.37 -27.01
C CYS A 132 -0.57 9.24 -28.04
N ASP A 133 0.40 9.16 -28.95
CA ASP A 133 0.50 8.08 -29.95
C ASP A 133 0.69 6.69 -29.31
N ARG A 134 1.08 6.63 -28.03
CA ARG A 134 1.28 5.40 -27.24
C ARG A 134 0.23 5.21 -26.14
N GLY A 135 -0.80 6.04 -26.11
CA GLY A 135 -1.87 5.98 -25.10
C GLY A 135 -1.43 6.38 -23.69
N MET A 136 -0.35 7.16 -23.55
CA MET A 136 0.06 7.71 -22.26
C MET A 136 -0.66 9.03 -22.01
N ASP A 137 -1.31 9.16 -20.86
CA ASP A 137 -1.86 10.43 -20.40
C ASP A 137 -0.74 11.23 -19.71
N LEU A 138 -0.19 12.21 -20.43
CA LEU A 138 0.86 13.08 -19.92
C LEU A 138 0.31 14.50 -19.78
N THR A 139 0.47 15.09 -18.60
CA THR A 139 0.08 16.48 -18.39
C THR A 139 1.12 17.43 -18.98
N MET A 140 0.62 18.45 -19.67
CA MET A 140 1.43 19.44 -20.37
C MET A 140 2.29 20.32 -19.43
N ASP A 141 1.97 20.35 -18.15
CA ASP A 141 2.71 21.09 -17.12
C ASP A 141 3.93 20.30 -16.63
N ASN A 142 3.78 18.99 -16.41
CA ASN A 142 4.89 18.11 -16.03
C ASN A 142 5.97 18.09 -17.13
N ILE A 143 5.56 18.01 -18.40
CA ILE A 143 6.50 18.06 -19.55
C ILE A 143 7.25 19.41 -19.59
N SER A 144 6.55 20.52 -19.37
CA SER A 144 7.16 21.86 -19.40
C SER A 144 8.25 22.02 -18.34
N GLN A 145 7.98 21.57 -17.11
CA GLN A 145 8.94 21.67 -16.00
C GLN A 145 10.25 20.93 -16.28
N PHE A 146 10.18 19.76 -16.95
CA PHE A 146 11.37 19.01 -17.32
C PHE A 146 12.21 19.66 -18.42
N ILE A 147 11.56 20.32 -19.38
CA ILE A 147 12.24 20.94 -20.52
C ILE A 147 13.02 22.18 -20.09
N HIS A 148 12.45 22.98 -19.19
CA HIS A 148 13.11 24.20 -18.70
C HIS A 148 14.42 23.91 -17.95
N ASN A 149 14.53 22.74 -17.30
CA ASN A 149 15.70 22.33 -16.53
C ASN A 149 16.59 21.30 -17.27
N CYS A 150 16.42 21.12 -18.58
CA CYS A 150 17.22 20.15 -19.33
C CYS A 150 18.60 20.72 -19.70
N GLU A 151 19.64 20.23 -19.02
CA GLU A 151 21.05 20.56 -19.31
C GLU A 151 21.46 20.18 -20.73
N THR A 152 21.02 19.02 -21.24
CA THR A 152 21.29 18.57 -22.61
C THR A 152 20.72 19.54 -23.65
N CYS A 153 19.48 20.00 -23.47
CA CYS A 153 18.90 21.02 -24.35
C CYS A 153 19.64 22.35 -24.25
N THR A 154 20.12 22.72 -23.07
CA THR A 154 20.91 23.94 -22.86
C THR A 154 22.25 23.84 -23.59
N ALA A 155 22.95 22.70 -23.48
CA ALA A 155 24.17 22.41 -24.21
C ALA A 155 23.96 22.37 -25.74
N ILE A 156 22.86 21.77 -26.23
CA ILE A 156 22.52 21.77 -27.67
C ILE A 156 22.25 23.19 -28.17
N LYS A 157 21.54 24.02 -27.38
CA LYS A 157 21.31 25.44 -27.73
C LYS A 157 22.62 26.23 -27.76
N GLN A 158 23.51 26.02 -26.78
CA GLN A 158 24.84 26.65 -26.76
C GLN A 158 25.70 26.18 -27.93
N ALA A 159 25.74 24.88 -28.24
CA ALA A 159 26.50 24.33 -29.37
C ALA A 159 26.00 24.83 -30.73
N LYS A 160 24.70 25.12 -30.88
CA LYS A 160 24.14 25.77 -32.08
C LYS A 160 24.50 27.26 -32.18
N TRP A 161 24.74 27.92 -31.04
CA TRP A 161 25.14 29.34 -30.98
C TRP A 161 26.65 29.54 -31.16
N VAL A 162 27.46 28.51 -30.90
CA VAL A 162 28.85 28.46 -31.35
C VAL A 162 28.83 28.24 -32.86
N LYS A 163 28.94 29.33 -33.63
CA LYS A 163 29.08 29.25 -35.09
C LYS A 163 30.26 28.31 -35.42
N PRO A 164 30.11 27.32 -36.32
CA PRO A 164 31.27 26.69 -36.90
C PRO A 164 32.07 27.79 -37.60
N LEU A 165 33.35 27.92 -37.27
CA LEU A 165 34.23 28.90 -37.89
C LEU A 165 34.41 28.49 -39.36
N TRP A 166 33.59 29.06 -40.24
CA TRP A 166 33.58 28.74 -41.67
C TRP A 166 34.71 29.53 -42.34
N TYR A 167 35.83 28.86 -42.64
CA TYR A 167 36.92 29.44 -43.42
C TYR A 167 37.21 28.51 -44.62
N GLY A 168 36.97 28.98 -45.84
CA GLY A 168 37.47 28.33 -47.06
C GLY A 168 36.89 26.95 -47.42
N GLY A 169 35.61 26.68 -47.17
CA GLY A 169 34.90 25.53 -47.79
C GLY A 169 35.23 24.14 -47.24
N ARG A 170 35.84 24.02 -46.06
CA ARG A 170 36.11 22.72 -45.41
C ARG A 170 35.77 22.76 -43.92
N TRP A 171 35.03 21.77 -43.45
CA TRP A 171 34.72 21.58 -42.02
C TRP A 171 35.97 21.10 -41.28
N LEU A 172 36.38 21.81 -40.23
CA LEU A 172 37.37 21.31 -39.27
C LEU A 172 36.71 20.25 -38.38
N LYS A 173 37.16 19.00 -38.50
CA LYS A 173 36.79 17.92 -37.57
C LYS A 173 37.45 18.21 -36.22
N TYR A 174 36.65 18.27 -35.16
CA TYR A 174 37.16 18.26 -33.79
C TYR A 174 37.77 16.88 -33.49
N ARG A 175 38.91 16.87 -32.78
CA ARG A 175 39.67 15.68 -32.38
C ARG A 175 39.15 15.12 -31.06
#